data_AF-K1XNG9-F1
#
_entry.id   AF-K1XNG9-F1
#
_cell.length_a   1.000
_cell.length_b   1.000
_cell.length_c   1.000
_cell.angle_alpha   90.00
_cell.angle_beta   90.00
_cell.angle_gamma   90.00
#
_symmetry.space_group_name_H-M   'P 1'
#
loop_
_entity.id
_entity.type
_entity.pdbx_description
1 polymer ?
#
loop_
_entity_poly.entity_id
_entity_poly.type
_entity_poly.pdbx_seq_one_letter_code
_entity_poly.pdbx_strand_id
1 'polypeptide(L)' 'SGSPFDLIYFDAFAPDIQPELWSEDLFIKVFEVTKQDGVLVTYSSKGIVKRALRSAGFTVTRLKGPKGKRHILRAEKLSL' A
#
# COMPACT_ATOMS: atom_id res chain seq x y z
N SER A 1 -2.44 15.16 -18.07
CA SER A 1 -2.17 13.90 -17.36
C SER A 1 -1.05 14.15 -16.36
N GLY A 2 -1.27 13.84 -15.07
CA GLY A 2 -0.23 13.98 -14.06
C GLY A 2 0.88 12.95 -14.27
N SER A 3 2.12 13.27 -13.88
CA SER A 3 3.19 12.27 -13.84
C SER A 3 2.86 11.24 -12.76
N PRO A 4 3.02 9.92 -13.02
CA PRO A 4 2.77 8.89 -12.03
C PRO A 4 3.77 9.00 -10.87
N PHE A 5 3.37 8.60 -9.66
CA PHE A 5 4.16 8.75 -8.44
C PHE A 5 5.21 7.64 -8.31
N ASP A 6 6.47 8.01 -8.02
CA ASP A 6 7.53 7.05 -7.69
C ASP A 6 7.37 6.47 -6.28
N LEU A 7 6.86 7.26 -5.32
CA LEU A 7 6.69 6.86 -3.91
C LEU A 7 5.41 7.43 -3.30
N ILE A 8 4.67 6.57 -2.61
CA ILE A 8 3.44 6.91 -1.89
C ILE A 8 3.60 6.54 -0.40
N TYR A 9 3.47 7.54 0.47
CA TYR A 9 3.33 7.35 1.90
C TYR A 9 1.85 7.23 2.26
N PHE A 10 1.39 6.02 2.53
CA PHE A 10 -0.01 5.78 2.85
C PHE A 10 -0.24 5.76 4.36
N ASP A 11 -0.71 6.90 4.88
CA ASP A 11 -0.86 7.18 6.32
C ASP A 11 -2.27 7.66 6.66
N ALA A 12 -3.25 6.75 6.53
CA ALA A 12 -4.61 6.96 7.00
C ALA A 12 -4.79 6.49 8.45
N PHE A 13 -5.91 6.85 9.09
CA PHE A 13 -6.28 6.21 10.36
C PHE A 13 -6.43 4.70 10.19
N ALA A 14 -6.33 3.96 11.31
CA ALA A 14 -6.29 2.51 11.29
C ALA A 14 -7.47 1.91 10.50
N PRO A 15 -7.32 0.72 9.88
CA PRO A 15 -8.37 0.12 9.07
C PRO A 15 -9.72 -0.11 9.74
N ASP A 16 -9.77 -0.13 11.08
CA ASP A 16 -11.02 -0.31 11.81
C ASP A 16 -11.73 1.04 12.06
N ILE A 17 -11.03 2.16 11.85
CA ILE A 17 -11.53 3.53 12.02
C ILE A 17 -11.97 4.12 10.68
N GLN A 18 -11.20 3.86 9.61
CA GLN A 18 -11.49 4.34 8.25
C GLN A 18 -11.38 3.21 7.20
N PRO A 19 -12.21 2.16 7.28
CA PRO A 19 -12.10 0.98 6.42
C PRO A 19 -12.16 1.29 4.92
N GLU A 20 -12.88 2.34 4.52
CA GLU A 20 -13.01 2.81 3.15
C GLU A 20 -11.65 3.18 2.54
N LEU A 21 -10.74 3.71 3.36
CA LEU A 21 -9.40 4.08 2.93
C LEU A 21 -8.45 2.86 2.81
N TRP A 22 -8.90 1.65 3.13
CA TRP A 22 -8.09 0.43 3.01
C TRP A 22 -8.72 -0.61 2.09
N SER A 23 -9.70 -0.16 1.30
CA SER A 23 -10.43 -0.98 0.34
C SER A 23 -9.58 -1.33 -0.88
N GLU A 24 -9.94 -2.42 -1.54
CA GLU A 24 -9.37 -2.81 -2.83
C GLU A 24 -9.60 -1.73 -3.89
N ASP A 25 -10.82 -1.20 -3.98
CA ASP A 25 -11.19 -0.15 -4.93
C ASP A 25 -10.32 1.11 -4.79
N LEU A 26 -9.97 1.49 -3.56
CA LEU A 26 -9.02 2.58 -3.35
C LEU A 26 -7.62 2.18 -3.83
N PHE A 27 -7.13 1.00 -3.45
CA PHE A 27 -5.78 0.59 -3.83
C PHE A 27 -5.61 0.36 -5.34
N ILE A 28 -6.68 0.04 -6.08
CA ILE A 28 -6.67 0.02 -7.55
C ILE A 28 -6.34 1.42 -8.10
N LYS A 29 -7.04 2.45 -7.63
CA LYS A 29 -6.77 3.84 -8.04
C LYS A 29 -5.34 4.26 -7.68
N VAL A 30 -4.87 3.84 -6.51
CA VAL A 30 -3.48 4.09 -6.06
C VAL A 30 -2.49 3.37 -6.98
N PHE A 31 -2.76 2.13 -7.40
CA PHE A 31 -1.92 1.37 -8.32
C PHE A 31 -1.85 2.01 -9.71
N GLU A 32 -2.97 2.54 -10.21
CA GLU A 32 -3.04 3.25 -11.50
C GLU A 32 -2.15 4.50 -11.54
N VAL A 33 -2.13 5.27 -10.45
CA VAL A 33 -1.30 6.48 -10.34
C VAL A 33 0.14 6.19 -9.90
N THR A 34 0.45 4.95 -9.50
CA THR A 34 1.82 4.55 -9.16
C THR A 34 2.60 4.24 -10.43
N LYS A 35 3.82 4.77 -10.51
CA LYS A 35 4.73 4.52 -11.63
C LYS A 35 5.17 3.06 -11.65
N GLN A 36 5.57 2.58 -12.82
CA GLN A 36 6.31 1.33 -12.92
C GLN A 36 7.53 1.37 -11.98
N ASP A 37 7.71 0.29 -11.21
CA ASP A 37 8.70 0.13 -10.14
C ASP A 37 8.54 1.14 -8.98
N GLY A 38 7.40 1.82 -8.95
CA GLY A 38 7.00 2.71 -7.87
C GLY A 38 6.55 1.95 -6.63
N VAL A 39 6.64 2.64 -5.49
CA VAL A 39 6.49 2.04 -4.17
C VAL A 39 5.38 2.72 -3.38
N LEU A 40 4.54 1.93 -2.70
CA LEU A 40 3.73 2.38 -1.59
C LEU A 40 4.27 1.80 -0.28
N VAL A 41 4.36 2.63 0.75
CA VAL A 41 4.68 2.20 2.12
C VAL A 41 3.56 2.58 3.07
N THR A 42 3.29 1.70 4.03
CA THR A 42 2.32 1.99 5.09
C THR A 42 2.71 1.33 6.40
N TYR A 43 2.34 1.98 7.51
CA TYR A 43 2.55 1.41 8.83
C TYR A 43 1.66 0.19 9.11
N SER A 44 0.52 0.07 8.43
CA SER A 44 -0.47 -0.96 8.73
C SER A 44 -0.03 -2.30 8.14
N SER A 45 0.08 -3.33 8.97
CA SER A 45 0.42 -4.70 8.53
C SER A 45 -0.74 -5.70 8.70
N LYS A 46 -1.98 -5.19 8.83
CA LYS A 46 -3.19 -6.00 8.98
C LYS A 46 -3.43 -6.92 7.78
N GLY A 47 -4.12 -8.04 8.04
CA GLY A 47 -4.46 -9.03 7.02
C GLY A 47 -5.25 -8.46 5.86
N ILE A 48 -6.25 -7.62 6.15
CA ILE A 48 -7.12 -7.00 5.14
C ILE A 48 -6.34 -6.09 4.19
N VAL A 49 -5.42 -5.27 4.73
CA VAL A 49 -4.57 -4.36 3.96
C VAL A 49 -3.66 -5.12 2.99
N LYS A 50 -3.02 -6.20 3.45
CA LYS A 50 -2.19 -7.05 2.59
C LYS A 50 -2.97 -7.68 1.45
N ARG A 51 -4.22 -8.10 1.70
CA ARG A 51 -5.09 -8.68 0.67
C ARG A 51 -5.48 -7.62 -0.35
N ALA A 52 -6.00 -6.48 0.11
CA ALA A 52 -6.45 -5.40 -0.76
C ALA A 52 -5.31 -4.86 -1.66
N LEU A 53 -4.10 -4.66 -1.11
CA LEU A 53 -2.93 -4.26 -1.91
C LEU A 53 -2.56 -5.30 -2.99
N ARG A 54 -2.62 -6.60 -2.65
CA ARG A 54 -2.34 -7.67 -3.62
C ARG A 54 -3.42 -7.78 -4.69
N SER A 55 -4.68 -7.69 -4.31
CA SER A 55 -5.80 -7.70 -5.26
C SER A 55 -5.70 -6.53 -6.24
N ALA A 56 -5.26 -5.36 -5.78
CA ALA A 56 -5.01 -4.20 -6.63
C ALA A 56 -3.80 -4.34 -7.59
N GLY A 57 -2.99 -5.40 -7.46
CA GLY A 57 -1.87 -5.69 -8.35
C GLY A 57 -0.48 -5.40 -7.78
N PHE A 58 -0.36 -4.92 -6.53
CA PHE A 58 0.95 -4.72 -5.91
C PHE A 58 1.60 -6.04 -5.47
N THR A 59 2.91 -6.13 -5.63
CA THR A 59 3.74 -7.11 -4.90
C THR A 59 3.98 -6.61 -3.48
N VAL A 60 3.51 -7.36 -2.47
CA VAL A 60 3.54 -6.91 -1.06
C VAL A 60 4.57 -7.67 -0.25
N THR A 61 5.55 -6.92 0.27
CA THR A 61 6.61 -7.40 1.16
C THR A 61 6.40 -6.86 2.58
N ARG A 62 6.63 -7.73 3.58
CA ARG A 62 6.59 -7.36 5.00
C ARG A 62 7.99 -6.99 5.47
N LEU A 63 8.16 -5.79 6.01
CA LEU A 63 9.43 -5.31 6.56
C LEU A 63 9.38 -5.29 8.10
N LYS A 64 10.55 -5.31 8.73
CA LYS A 64 10.67 -5.05 10.17
C LYS A 64 10.20 -3.62 10.45
N GLY A 65 9.30 -3.45 11.41
CA GLY A 65 8.81 -2.12 11.77
C GLY A 65 9.77 -1.35 12.68
N PRO A 66 9.56 -0.03 12.82
CA PRO A 66 10.30 0.80 13.78
C PRO A 66 9.96 0.42 15.23
N LYS A 67 10.65 1.03 16.21
CA LYS A 67 10.39 0.80 17.64
C LYS A 67 8.89 0.90 17.94
N GLY A 68 8.33 -0.15 18.55
CA GLY A 68 6.90 -0.22 18.88
C GLY A 68 5.99 -0.81 17.78
N LYS A 69 6.49 -1.09 16.58
CA LYS A 69 5.74 -1.77 15.51
C LYS A 69 6.49 -3.02 15.04
N ARG A 70 5.84 -4.19 15.11
CA ARG A 70 6.46 -5.47 14.70
C ARG A 70 6.78 -5.49 13.20
N HIS A 71 5.84 -5.02 12.39
CA HIS A 71 5.96 -5.04 10.93
C HIS A 71 5.28 -3.84 10.29
N ILE A 72 5.84 -3.42 9.15
CA ILE A 72 5.22 -2.49 8.19
C ILE A 72 5.14 -3.17 6.81
N LEU A 73 4.43 -2.56 5.87
CA LEU A 73 4.31 -3.08 4.51
C LEU A 73 5.01 -2.15 3.51
N ARG A 74 5.62 -2.79 2.51
CA ARG A 74 6.04 -2.19 1.24
C ARG A 74 5.30 -2.89 0.12
N ALA A 75 4.70 -2.12 -0.78
CA ALA A 75 3.93 -2.58 -1.92
C ALA A 75 4.56 -2.00 -3.19
N GLU A 76 4.94 -2.85 -4.13
CA GLU A 76 5.73 -2.48 -5.31
C GLU A 76 4.94 -2.82 -6.59
N LYS A 77 4.86 -1.87 -7.52
CA LYS A 77 4.32 -2.10 -8.86
C LYS A 77 5.46 -2.61 -9.74
N LEU A 78 5.70 -3.93 -9.74
CA LEU A 78 6.80 -4.53 -10.48
C LEU A 78 6.46 -4.67 -11.97
N SER A 79 7.48 -4.63 -12.82
CA SER A 79 7.34 -4.85 -14.26
C SER A 79 7.26 -6.36 -14.47
N LEU A 80 6.31 -6.80 -15.30
CA LEU A 80 6.25 -8.20 -15.73
C LEU A 80 7.40 -8.51 -16.68
#